data_AF-A0A959IMP2-F1
#
_entry.id   AF-A0A959IMP2-F1
#
_cell.length_a   1.000
_cell.length_b   1.000
_cell.length_c   1.000
_cell.angle_alpha   90.00
_cell.angle_beta   90.00
_cell.angle_gamma   90.00
#
_symmetry.space_group_name_H-M   'P 1'
#
loop_
_entity.id
_entity.type
_entity.pdbx_description
1 polymer ?
#
loop_
_entity_poly.entity_id
_entity_poly.type
_entity_poly.pdbx_seq_one_letter_code
_entity_poly.pdbx_strand_id
1 'polypeptide(L)' 'NCLSCHSNSLSSGNINLEGYSNLKIYVDNGRFLGAIKREAGFSPMPQNQPQLVECNIAKIEAWINAGAPNN' A
#
# COMPACT_ATOMS: atom_id res chain seq x y z
N ASN A 1 -1.29 -8.17 -5.91
CA ASN A 1 0.17 -8.34 -5.80
C ASN A 1 0.79 -6.95 -5.87
N CYS A 2 1.43 -6.47 -4.80
CA CYS A 2 1.98 -5.12 -4.73
C CYS A 2 3.45 -5.06 -5.21
N LEU A 3 4.19 -6.16 -4.99
CA LEU A 3 5.63 -6.25 -5.23
C LEU A 3 5.99 -6.51 -6.71
N SER A 4 5.01 -6.75 -7.57
CA SER A 4 5.26 -6.81 -9.02
C SER A 4 5.74 -5.47 -9.58
N CYS A 5 5.38 -4.36 -8.93
CA CYS A 5 5.73 -3.00 -9.36
C CYS A 5 6.39 -2.16 -8.26
N HIS A 6 6.37 -2.61 -7.00
CA HIS A 6 6.89 -1.86 -5.86
C HIS A 6 7.85 -2.71 -5.02
N SER A 7 8.85 -3.30 -5.68
CA SER A 7 9.89 -4.13 -5.08
C SER A 7 11.27 -3.48 -5.17
N ASN A 8 12.26 -4.13 -4.56
CA ASN A 8 13.67 -3.78 -4.71
C ASN A 8 14.14 -3.91 -6.17
N SER A 9 13.58 -4.86 -6.93
CA SER A 9 13.94 -5.09 -8.33
C SER A 9 13.22 -4.15 -9.30
N LEU A 10 12.01 -3.71 -8.94
CA LEU A 10 11.22 -2.77 -9.72
C LEU A 10 10.44 -1.82 -8.81
N SER A 11 10.92 -0.59 -8.68
CA SER A 11 10.33 0.47 -7.86
C SER A 11 9.57 1.50 -8.72
N SER A 12 8.47 1.09 -9.35
CA SER A 12 7.63 1.97 -10.16
C SER A 12 7.17 3.19 -9.37
N GLY A 13 7.26 4.37 -9.99
CA GLY A 13 6.95 5.64 -9.32
C GLY A 13 7.95 6.02 -8.21
N ASN A 14 9.15 5.43 -8.20
CA ASN A 14 10.15 5.56 -7.13
C ASN A 14 9.60 5.13 -5.75
N ILE A 15 8.72 4.14 -5.74
CA ILE A 15 8.10 3.59 -4.54
C ILE A 15 8.50 2.13 -4.39
N ASN A 16 9.08 1.80 -3.25
CA ASN A 16 9.44 0.44 -2.86
C ASN A 16 8.68 0.07 -1.59
N LEU A 17 7.88 -1.00 -1.65
CA LEU A 17 7.08 -1.52 -0.54
C LEU A 17 7.65 -2.84 -0.01
N GLU A 18 8.76 -3.33 -0.56
CA GLU A 18 9.42 -4.54 -0.11
C GLU A 18 10.17 -4.29 1.19
N GLY A 19 9.80 -5.06 2.23
CA GLY A 19 10.34 -4.92 3.58
C GLY A 19 9.51 -3.97 4.45
N TYR A 20 9.37 -4.35 5.73
CA TYR A 20 8.54 -3.63 6.70
C TYR A 20 8.95 -2.15 6.86
N SER A 21 10.26 -1.88 6.97
CA SER A 21 10.77 -0.52 7.13
C SER A 21 10.37 0.40 5.98
N ASN A 22 10.43 -0.09 4.75
CA ASN A 22 10.06 0.66 3.56
C ASN A 22 8.55 0.88 3.51
N LEU A 23 7.77 -0.18 3.71
CA LEU A 23 6.30 -0.10 3.75
C LEU A 23 5.81 0.88 4.83
N LYS A 24 6.40 0.84 6.03
CA LYS A 24 5.97 1.62 7.19
C LYS A 24 6.03 3.13 6.93
N ILE A 25 7.01 3.60 6.14
CA ILE A 25 7.09 5.01 5.73
C ILE A 25 5.81 5.45 5.00
N TYR A 26 5.28 4.62 4.10
CA TYR A 26 4.06 4.92 3.32
C TYR A 26 2.77 4.70 4.11
N VAL A 27 2.80 3.82 5.11
CA VAL A 27 1.72 3.67 6.07
C VAL A 27 1.61 4.93 6.93
N ASP A 28 2.72 5.40 7.47
CA ASP A 28 2.77 6.52 8.41
C ASP A 28 2.41 7.87 7.76
N ASN A 29 2.74 8.04 6.47
CA ASN A 29 2.34 9.22 5.72
C ASN A 29 0.97 9.09 5.03
N GLY A 30 0.21 8.01 5.30
CA GLY A 30 -1.14 7.76 4.79
C GLY A 30 -1.22 7.40 3.30
N ARG A 31 -0.12 7.47 2.54
CA ARG A 31 -0.12 7.25 1.09
C ARG A 31 -0.47 5.81 0.71
N PHE A 32 -0.10 4.85 1.55
CA PHE A 32 -0.41 3.44 1.28
C PHE A 32 -1.92 3.19 1.28
N LEU A 33 -2.61 3.62 2.35
CA LEU A 33 -4.05 3.40 2.47
C LEU A 33 -4.84 4.23 1.45
N GLY A 34 -4.49 5.51 1.25
CA GLY A 34 -5.15 6.37 0.27
C GLY A 34 -5.04 5.84 -1.16
N ALA A 35 -3.89 5.27 -1.54
CA ALA A 35 -3.69 4.67 -2.86
C ALA A 35 -4.55 3.42 -3.10
N ILE A 36 -4.63 2.50 -2.12
CA ILE A 36 -5.42 1.26 -2.28
C ILE A 36 -6.93 1.49 -2.12
N LYS A 37 -7.34 2.52 -1.37
CA LYS A 37 -8.73 3.01 -1.30
C LYS A 37 -9.13 3.87 -2.50
N ARG A 38 -8.16 4.31 -3.31
CA ARG A 38 -8.34 5.20 -4.46
C ARG A 38 -8.97 6.54 -4.05
N GLU A 39 -8.53 7.08 -2.94
CA GLU A 39 -8.97 8.38 -2.44
C GLU A 39 -8.52 9.51 -3.37
N ALA A 40 -9.27 10.61 -3.37
CA ALA A 40 -8.94 11.79 -4.18
C ALA A 40 -7.55 12.34 -3.80
N GLY A 41 -6.73 12.64 -4.80
CA GLY A 41 -5.35 13.13 -4.61
C GLY A 41 -4.28 12.03 -4.55
N PHE A 42 -4.66 10.75 -4.54
CA PHE A 42 -3.71 9.63 -4.61
C PHE A 42 -3.71 8.97 -6.01
N SER A 43 -2.58 8.36 -6.38
CA SER A 43 -2.53 7.52 -7.58
C SER A 43 -3.24 6.19 -7.28
N PRO A 44 -4.31 5.83 -8.00
CA PRO A 44 -5.13 4.67 -7.67
C PRO A 44 -4.37 3.37 -7.89
N MET A 45 -4.30 2.54 -6.85
CA MET A 45 -3.64 1.25 -6.90
C MET A 45 -4.63 0.08 -6.71
N PRO A 46 -4.39 -1.08 -7.35
CA PRO A 46 -3.35 -1.32 -8.35
C PRO A 46 -3.66 -0.55 -9.66
N GLN A 47 -2.61 -0.01 -10.30
CA GLN A 47 -2.75 0.85 -11.47
C GLN A 47 -3.31 0.08 -12.66
N ASN A 48 -4.29 0.64 -13.38
CA ASN A 48 -4.92 0.05 -14.56
C ASN A 48 -5.48 -1.37 -14.34
N GLN A 49 -5.81 -1.71 -13.11
CA GLN A 49 -6.38 -3.00 -12.71
C GLN A 49 -7.62 -2.76 -11.85
N PRO A 50 -8.44 -3.80 -11.58
CA PRO A 50 -9.50 -3.69 -10.57
C PRO A 50 -8.94 -3.32 -9.20
N GLN A 51 -9.72 -2.58 -8.42
CA GLN A 51 -9.39 -2.30 -7.02
C GLN A 51 -9.30 -3.61 -6.22
N LEU A 52 -8.54 -3.59 -5.13
CA LEU A 52 -8.55 -4.70 -4.19
C LEU A 52 -9.98 -4.92 -3.68
N VAL A 53 -10.36 -6.18 -3.51
CA VAL A 53 -11.66 -6.51 -2.89
C VAL A 53 -11.73 -5.91 -1.48
N GLU A 54 -12.91 -5.45 -1.09
CA GLU A 54 -13.13 -4.68 0.14
C GLU A 54 -12.61 -5.41 1.39
N CYS A 55 -12.81 -6.73 1.47
CA CYS A 55 -12.30 -7.54 2.60
C CYS A 55 -10.77 -7.45 2.76
N ASN A 56 -10.01 -7.32 1.67
CA ASN A 56 -8.56 -7.14 1.75
C ASN A 56 -8.18 -5.73 2.20
N ILE A 57 -8.90 -4.70 1.73
CA ILE A 57 -8.70 -3.32 2.17
C ILE A 57 -9.00 -3.21 3.66
N ALA A 58 -10.13 -3.76 4.11
CA ALA A 58 -10.53 -3.75 5.52
C ALA A 58 -9.51 -4.45 6.43
N LYS A 59 -8.94 -5.58 6.00
CA LYS A 59 -7.85 -6.26 6.75
C LYS A 59 -6.61 -5.38 6.87
N ILE A 60 -6.21 -4.73 5.78
CA ILE A 60 -5.06 -3.84 5.76
C ILE A 60 -5.32 -2.62 6.67
N GLU A 61 -6.51 -2.01 6.56
CA GLU A 61 -6.91 -0.88 7.38
C GLU A 61 -6.95 -1.24 8.87
N ALA A 62 -7.48 -2.41 9.24
CA ALA A 62 -7.47 -2.89 10.62
C ALA A 62 -6.04 -3.06 11.15
N TRP A 63 -5.12 -3.60 10.33
CA TRP A 63 -3.71 -3.72 10.69
C TRP A 63 -3.03 -2.34 10.87
N ILE A 64 -3.33 -1.37 10.00
CA ILE A 64 -2.84 0.02 10.14
C ILE A 64 -3.39 0.66 11.43
N ASN A 65 -4.69 0.50 11.70
CA ASN A 65 -5.35 1.04 12.89
C ASN A 65 -4.82 0.40 14.19
N ALA A 66 -4.33 -0.83 14.13
CA ALA A 66 -3.64 -1.50 15.23
C ALA A 66 -2.18 -1.02 15.42
N GLY A 67 -1.73 0.01 14.69
CA GLY A 67 -0.38 0.56 14.76
C GLY A 67 0.61 -0.07 13.76
N ALA A 68 0.12 -0.84 12.79
CA ALA A 68 0.94 -1.56 11.82
C ALA A 68 2.09 -2.37 12.46
N PRO A 69 1.79 -3.29 13.39
CA PRO A 69 2.83 -4.06 14.08
C PRO A 69 3.62 -4.96 13.12
N ASN A 70 4.90 -5.17 13.45
CA ASN A 70 5.78 -6.15 12.81
C ASN A 70 6.08 -7.28 13.81
N ASN A 71 5.23 -8.30 13.82
CA ASN A 71 5.24 -9.35 14.84
C ASN A 71 5.01 -10.74 14.28
#